data_AF-A0A923YIE5-F1
#
_entry.id   AF-A0A923YIE5-F1
#
_cell.length_a   1.000
_cell.length_b   1.000
_cell.length_c   1.000
_cell.angle_alpha   90.00
_cell.angle_beta   90.00
_cell.angle_gamma   90.00
#
_symmetry.space_group_name_H-M   'P 1'
#
loop_
_entity.id
_entity.type
_entity.pdbx_description
1 polymer ?
#
loop_
_entity_poly.entity_id
_entity_poly.type
_entity_poly.pdbx_seq_one_letter_code
_entity_poly.pdbx_strand_id
1 'polypeptide(L)'
;MDTAAIDQIEFMQSLFDLDSIQNRISYFIDLQNVNGLLRPESKYLLQEVFLKGQVYRKEMARITGKSAKTARSIMKKLMDHGLLISDDATGPVRINFPVNYIGYFFPKLYPETIEATLNSKS
;
A
#
# COMPACT_ATOMS: atom_id res chain seq x y z
N MET A 1 13.19 -13.85 30.31
CA MET A 1 12.09 -13.16 29.61
C MET A 1 12.38 -13.32 28.13
N ASP A 2 11.56 -14.11 27.43
CA ASP A 2 11.82 -14.51 26.05
C ASP A 2 11.72 -13.30 25.11
N THR A 3 12.79 -13.05 24.35
CA THR A 3 12.87 -12.01 23.31
C THR A 3 11.77 -12.14 22.27
N ALA A 4 11.33 -13.36 21.96
CA ALA A 4 10.22 -13.63 21.04
C ALA A 4 8.90 -12.97 21.47
N ALA A 5 8.64 -12.81 22.77
CA ALA A 5 7.41 -12.18 23.26
C ALA A 5 7.46 -10.65 23.12
N ILE A 6 8.64 -10.04 23.26
CA ILE A 6 8.84 -8.60 23.08
C ILE A 6 8.72 -8.23 21.59
N ASP A 7 9.34 -9.02 20.71
CA ASP A 7 9.26 -8.82 19.26
C ASP A 7 7.83 -8.96 18.72
N GLN A 8 7.03 -9.88 19.27
CA GLN A 8 5.62 -10.05 18.92
C GLN A 8 4.75 -8.86 19.39
N ILE A 9 5.05 -8.26 20.55
CA ILE A 9 4.33 -7.10 21.05
C ILE A 9 4.65 -5.85 20.21
N GLU A 10 5.92 -5.63 19.84
CA GLU A 10 6.30 -4.55 18.92
C GLU A 10 5.65 -4.71 17.54
N PHE A 11 5.57 -5.95 17.05
CA PHE A 11 4.89 -6.25 15.79
C PHE A 11 3.40 -5.88 15.85
N MET A 12 2.69 -6.30 16.90
CA MET A 12 1.28 -5.93 17.09
C MET A 12 1.12 -4.41 17.20
N GLN A 13 1.98 -3.71 17.94
CA GLN A 13 1.94 -2.25 18.03
C GLN A 13 2.17 -1.56 16.67
N SER A 14 3.09 -2.08 15.84
CA SER A 14 3.34 -1.57 14.49
C SER A 14 2.18 -1.79 13.51
N LEU A 15 1.33 -2.80 13.77
CA LEU A 15 0.09 -3.07 13.03
C LEU A 15 -1.08 -2.18 13.51
N PHE A 16 -1.06 -1.77 14.77
CA PHE A 16 -2.12 -0.98 15.40
C PHE A 16 -1.95 0.54 15.26
N ASP A 17 -0.77 1.04 14.88
CA ASP A 17 -0.58 2.46 14.57
C ASP A 17 -1.03 2.75 13.14
N LEU A 18 -2.33 3.00 12.98
CA LEU A 18 -2.96 3.37 11.70
C LEU A 18 -2.30 4.60 11.05
N ASP A 19 -1.87 5.58 11.87
CA ASP A 19 -1.21 6.78 11.40
C ASP A 19 0.16 6.44 10.80
N SER A 20 0.87 5.48 11.37
CA SER A 20 2.12 4.99 10.80
C SER A 20 1.93 4.32 9.43
N ILE A 21 0.82 3.60 9.18
CA ILE A 21 0.59 2.96 7.86
C ILE A 21 0.26 4.01 6.81
N GLN A 22 -0.58 5.00 7.12
CA GLN A 22 -0.88 6.09 6.19
C GLN A 22 0.36 6.90 5.81
N ASN A 23 1.27 7.11 6.76
CA ASN A 23 2.57 7.75 6.52
C ASN A 23 3.48 6.86 5.64
N ARG A 24 3.54 5.55 5.92
CA ARG A 24 4.29 4.58 5.10
C ARG A 24 3.75 4.51 3.67
N ILE A 25 2.43 4.54 3.47
CA ILE A 25 1.80 4.65 2.14
C ILE A 25 2.26 5.92 1.42
N SER A 26 2.24 7.08 2.10
CA SER A 26 2.69 8.34 1.51
C SER A 26 4.14 8.25 1.06
N TYR A 27 5.02 7.78 1.96
CA TYR A 27 6.44 7.65 1.70
C TYR A 27 6.74 6.69 0.54
N PHE A 28 6.10 5.52 0.54
CA PHE A 28 6.22 4.56 -0.55
C PHE A 28 5.83 5.19 -1.90
N ILE A 29 4.71 5.90 -1.97
CA ILE A 29 4.27 6.54 -3.22
C ILE A 29 5.21 7.66 -3.65
N ASP A 30 5.74 8.43 -2.72
CA ASP A 30 6.72 9.48 -3.04
C ASP A 30 8.02 8.86 -3.60
N LEU A 31 8.50 7.73 -3.05
CA LEU A 31 9.62 6.96 -3.64
C LEU A 31 9.30 6.45 -5.06
N GLN A 32 8.13 5.85 -5.27
CA GLN A 32 7.72 5.38 -6.60
C GLN A 32 7.56 6.55 -7.58
N ASN A 33 7.22 7.75 -7.10
CA ASN A 33 7.10 8.93 -7.92
C ASN A 33 8.44 9.46 -8.41
N VAL A 34 9.46 9.49 -7.55
CA VAL A 34 10.84 9.83 -7.95
C VAL A 34 11.34 8.92 -9.08
N ASN A 35 10.94 7.64 -9.05
CA ASN A 35 11.27 6.66 -10.09
C ASN A 35 10.36 6.73 -11.33
N GLY A 36 9.40 7.67 -11.37
CA GLY A 36 8.46 7.84 -12.49
C GLY A 36 7.41 6.73 -12.62
N LEU A 37 7.27 5.86 -11.62
CA LEU A 37 6.39 4.69 -11.68
C LEU A 37 4.94 5.01 -11.30
N LEU A 38 4.75 5.80 -10.24
CA LEU A 38 3.44 6.19 -9.73
C LEU A 38 3.31 7.71 -9.63
N ARG A 39 2.10 8.22 -9.85
CA ARG A 39 1.78 9.64 -9.66
C ARG A 39 1.63 9.94 -8.17
N PRO A 40 1.96 11.15 -7.67
CA PRO A 40 1.87 11.46 -6.25
C PRO A 40 0.44 11.33 -5.71
N GLU A 41 -0.58 11.59 -6.54
CA GLU A 41 -1.99 11.49 -6.12
C GLU A 41 -2.47 10.06 -5.89
N SER A 42 -1.63 9.06 -6.21
CA SER A 42 -1.91 7.65 -5.90
C SER A 42 -2.02 7.40 -4.38
N LYS A 43 -1.32 8.20 -3.56
CA LYS A 43 -1.37 8.07 -2.09
C LYS A 43 -2.75 8.31 -1.52
N TYR A 44 -3.47 9.31 -2.04
CA TYR A 44 -4.83 9.61 -1.61
C TYR A 44 -5.76 8.43 -1.85
N LEU A 45 -5.63 7.76 -2.99
CA LEU A 45 -6.45 6.61 -3.31
C LEU A 45 -6.11 5.41 -2.42
N LEU A 46 -4.82 5.10 -2.23
CA LEU A 46 -4.43 3.98 -1.35
C LEU A 46 -4.82 4.22 0.11
N GLN A 47 -4.64 5.45 0.63
CA GLN A 47 -5.06 5.81 1.98
C GLN A 47 -6.58 5.71 2.15
N GLU A 48 -7.36 6.23 1.20
CA GLU A 48 -8.83 6.15 1.27
C GLU A 48 -9.30 4.69 1.25
N VAL A 49 -8.73 3.84 0.37
CA VAL A 49 -9.07 2.41 0.31
C VAL A 49 -8.64 1.69 1.58
N PHE A 50 -7.48 2.03 2.14
CA PHE A 50 -7.01 1.46 3.39
C PHE A 50 -7.96 1.79 4.55
N LEU A 51 -8.40 3.04 4.68
CA LEU A 51 -9.32 3.48 5.73
C LEU A 51 -10.74 2.92 5.57
N LYS A 52 -11.26 2.88 4.33
CA LYS A 52 -12.64 2.45 4.04
C LYS A 52 -12.78 0.95 3.77
N GLY A 53 -11.67 0.24 3.64
CA GLY A 53 -11.61 -1.15 3.18
C GLY A 53 -11.84 -1.32 1.67
N GLN A 54 -12.75 -0.52 1.09
CA GLN A 54 -13.05 -0.53 -0.34
C GLN A 54 -13.53 0.83 -0.85
N VAL A 55 -13.30 1.10 -2.14
CA VAL A 55 -13.74 2.35 -2.79
C VAL A 55 -14.33 2.06 -4.17
N TYR A 56 -15.43 2.74 -4.52
CA TYR A 56 -16.05 2.59 -5.83
C TYR A 56 -15.35 3.44 -6.89
N ARG A 57 -15.26 2.91 -8.12
CA ARG A 57 -14.60 3.55 -9.28
C ARG A 57 -15.14 4.95 -9.61
N LYS A 58 -16.38 5.26 -9.23
CA LYS A 58 -17.01 6.58 -9.38
C LYS A 58 -16.42 7.66 -8.46
N GLU A 59 -15.82 7.28 -7.33
CA GLU A 59 -15.27 8.20 -6.34
C GLU A 59 -13.83 8.64 -6.67
N MET A 60 -13.16 7.94 -7.59
CA MET A 60 -11.72 8.12 -7.84
C MET A 60 -11.35 9.55 -8.24
N ALA A 61 -12.19 10.22 -9.04
CA ALA A 61 -11.96 11.61 -9.44
C ALA A 61 -11.97 12.56 -8.22
N ARG A 62 -12.93 12.35 -7.30
CA ARG A 62 -13.03 13.11 -6.05
C ARG A 62 -11.81 12.87 -5.16
N ILE A 63 -11.45 11.61 -4.95
CA ILE A 63 -10.36 11.21 -4.05
C ILE A 63 -9.01 11.69 -4.55
N THR A 64 -8.73 11.54 -5.84
CA THR A 64 -7.45 11.94 -6.43
C THR A 64 -7.36 13.44 -6.72
N GLY A 65 -8.50 14.16 -6.71
CA GLY A 65 -8.57 15.56 -7.14
C GLY A 65 -8.21 15.75 -8.62
N LYS A 66 -8.44 14.73 -9.47
CA LYS A 66 -8.09 14.72 -10.89
C LYS A 66 -9.32 14.47 -11.77
N SER A 67 -9.17 14.69 -13.08
CA SER A 67 -10.19 14.33 -14.07
C SER A 67 -10.51 12.84 -14.03
N ALA A 68 -11.71 12.44 -14.46
CA ALA A 68 -12.10 11.03 -14.50
C ALA A 68 -11.16 10.16 -15.34
N LYS A 69 -10.60 10.70 -16.43
CA LYS A 69 -9.60 10.01 -17.27
C LYS A 69 -8.31 9.76 -16.49
N THR A 70 -7.79 10.79 -15.82
CA THR A 70 -6.54 10.70 -15.05
C THR A 70 -6.72 9.80 -13.82
N ALA A 71 -7.84 9.90 -13.11
CA ALA A 71 -8.16 9.06 -11.97
C ALA A 71 -8.23 7.57 -12.33
N ARG A 72 -8.84 7.24 -13.49
CA ARG A 72 -8.82 5.86 -14.01
C ARG A 72 -7.41 5.37 -14.36
N SER A 73 -6.55 6.25 -14.90
CA SER A 73 -5.15 5.91 -15.19
C SER A 73 -4.36 5.63 -13.91
N ILE A 74 -4.53 6.44 -12.86
CA ILE A 74 -3.93 6.21 -11.53
C ILE A 74 -4.37 4.87 -10.98
N MET A 75 -5.69 4.61 -10.95
CA MET A 75 -6.25 3.36 -10.46
C MET A 75 -5.69 2.16 -11.24
N LYS A 76 -5.65 2.25 -12.57
CA LYS A 76 -5.08 1.19 -13.41
C LYS A 76 -3.61 0.93 -13.06
N LYS A 77 -2.79 1.97 -12.91
CA LYS A 77 -1.39 1.80 -12.52
C LYS A 77 -1.23 1.14 -11.14
N LEU A 78 -2.05 1.51 -10.17
CA LEU A 78 -2.05 0.85 -8.86
C LEU A 78 -2.46 -0.63 -8.96
N MET A 79 -3.40 -0.98 -9.84
CA MET A 79 -3.76 -2.38 -10.11
C MET A 79 -2.65 -3.13 -10.84
N ASP A 80 -2.00 -2.51 -11.82
CA ASP A 80 -0.87 -3.09 -12.56
C ASP A 80 0.30 -3.41 -11.62
N HIS A 81 0.51 -2.59 -10.58
CA HIS A 81 1.48 -2.82 -9.50
C HIS A 81 0.98 -3.77 -8.40
N GLY A 82 -0.24 -4.29 -8.51
CA GLY A 82 -0.84 -5.19 -7.52
C GLY A 82 -1.16 -4.53 -6.18
N LEU A 83 -1.16 -3.20 -6.09
CA LEU A 83 -1.48 -2.44 -4.87
C LEU A 83 -2.99 -2.28 -4.66
N LEU A 84 -3.75 -2.40 -5.75
CA LEU A 84 -5.21 -2.48 -5.73
C LEU A 84 -5.68 -3.73 -6.46
N ILE A 85 -6.73 -4.36 -5.93
CA ILE A 85 -7.41 -5.50 -6.55
C ILE A 85 -8.91 -5.25 -6.60
N SER A 86 -9.62 -5.99 -7.45
CA SER A 86 -11.06 -5.90 -7.63
C SER A 86 -11.55 -7.30 -8.05
N ASP A 87 -12.64 -7.78 -7.46
CA ASP A 87 -13.19 -9.11 -7.75
C ASP A 87 -13.93 -9.14 -9.10
N ASP A 88 -14.31 -7.96 -9.59
CA ASP A 88 -15.18 -7.78 -10.74
C ASP A 88 -14.80 -6.51 -11.52
N ALA A 89 -14.96 -6.54 -12.86
CA ALA A 89 -14.49 -5.47 -13.75
C ALA A 89 -15.09 -4.08 -13.42
N THR A 90 -16.29 -4.06 -12.85
CA THR A 90 -17.03 -2.85 -12.47
C THR A 90 -17.05 -2.59 -10.97
N GLY A 91 -16.58 -3.54 -10.18
CA GLY A 91 -16.68 -3.52 -8.72
C GLY A 91 -15.80 -2.50 -8.04
N PRO A 92 -15.96 -2.37 -6.72
CA PRO A 92 -15.06 -1.57 -5.91
C PRO A 92 -13.63 -2.16 -5.96
N VAL A 93 -12.66 -1.31 -5.63
CA VAL A 93 -11.27 -1.74 -5.45
C VAL A 93 -10.96 -1.85 -3.96
N ARG A 94 -10.13 -2.82 -3.62
CA ARG A 94 -9.60 -3.10 -2.28
C ARG A 94 -8.10 -3.00 -2.29
N ILE A 95 -7.50 -2.66 -1.14
CA ILE A 95 -6.05 -2.60 -1.01
C ILE A 95 -5.47 -4.01 -1.06
N ASN A 96 -4.29 -4.14 -1.65
CA ASN A 96 -3.50 -5.35 -1.60
C ASN A 96 -2.06 -5.00 -1.26
N PHE A 97 -1.37 -5.91 -0.58
CA PHE A 97 0.02 -5.75 -0.16
C PHE A 97 0.86 -6.82 -0.84
N PRO A 98 1.35 -6.57 -2.06
CA PRO A 98 2.12 -7.57 -2.79
C PRO A 98 3.47 -7.79 -2.10
N VAL A 99 3.98 -9.02 -2.17
CA VAL A 99 5.16 -9.47 -1.41
C VAL A 99 6.39 -8.59 -1.66
N ASN A 100 6.57 -8.10 -2.89
CA ASN A 100 7.67 -7.22 -3.27
C ASN A 100 7.60 -5.82 -2.63
N TYR A 101 6.45 -5.40 -2.10
CA TYR A 101 6.28 -4.09 -1.46
C TYR A 101 5.93 -4.18 0.03
N ILE A 102 5.69 -5.38 0.56
CA ILE A 102 5.15 -5.56 1.91
C ILE A 102 6.05 -4.96 3.01
N GLY A 103 7.38 -5.00 2.82
CA GLY A 103 8.36 -4.42 3.76
C GLY A 103 8.28 -2.89 3.89
N TYR A 104 7.79 -2.18 2.87
CA TYR A 104 7.57 -0.74 2.96
C TYR A 104 6.39 -0.38 3.87
N PHE A 105 5.35 -1.22 3.86
CA PHE A 105 4.13 -0.99 4.64
C PHE A 105 4.23 -1.56 6.05
N PHE A 106 4.98 -2.64 6.23
CA PHE A 106 5.15 -3.34 7.51
C PHE A 106 6.63 -3.67 7.77
N PRO A 107 7.50 -2.65 8.00
CA PRO A 107 8.83 -2.86 8.56
C PRO A 107 8.73 -3.72 9.82
N LYS A 108 9.58 -4.75 9.93
CA LYS A 108 9.56 -5.81 10.96
C LYS A 108 8.49 -6.91 10.82
N LEU A 109 7.77 -6.97 9.69
CA LEU A 109 6.83 -8.09 9.43
C LEU A 109 7.53 -9.44 9.36
N TYR A 110 8.79 -9.44 8.96
CA TYR A 110 9.64 -10.62 9.01
C TYR A 110 10.81 -10.37 9.97
N PRO A 111 11.14 -11.33 10.85
CA PRO A 111 12.38 -11.25 11.63
C PRO A 111 13.56 -11.14 10.66
N GLU A 112 14.60 -10.40 11.06
CA GLU A 112 15.76 -10.00 10.22
C GLU A 112 16.40 -11.17 9.43
N THR A 113 16.20 -12.41 9.88
CA THR A 113 16.65 -13.65 9.23
C THR A 113 16.01 -13.94 7.87
N ILE A 114 14.85 -13.38 7.53
CA ILE A 114 14.16 -13.63 6.23
C ILE A 114 14.49 -12.57 5.18
N GLU A 115 14.89 -11.35 5.59
CA GLU A 115 15.19 -10.23 4.69
C GLU A 115 16.31 -10.54 3.68
N ALA A 116 17.28 -11.38 4.06
CA ALA A 116 18.38 -11.81 3.19
C ALA A 116 17.93 -12.66 1.99
N THR A 117 16.78 -13.34 2.05
CA THR A 117 16.36 -14.29 1.02
C THR A 117 15.51 -13.64 -0.06
N LEU A 118 14.69 -12.63 0.29
CA LEU A 118 13.79 -11.94 -0.65
C LEU A 118 14.53 -10.93 -1.54
N ASN A 119 15.64 -10.36 -1.08
CA ASN A 119 16.48 -9.45 -1.85
C ASN A 119 17.49 -10.15 -2.78
N SER A 120 17.53 -11.49 -2.77
CA SER A 120 18.51 -12.30 -3.54
C SER A 120 18.01 -12.78 -4.90
N LYS A 121 16.77 -12.46 -5.28
CA LYS A 121 16.23 -12.76 -6.61
C LYS A 121 15.84 -11.47 -7.33
N SER A 122 16.85 -10.77 -7.84
CA SER A 122 16.74 -9.81 -8.93
C SER A 122 17.94 -9.97 -9.85
#